data_AF-A0A967BQY2-F1
#
_entry.id   AF-A0A967BQY2-F1
#
_cell.length_a   1.000
_cell.length_b   1.000
_cell.length_c   1.000
_cell.angle_alpha   90.00
_cell.angle_beta   90.00
_cell.angle_gamma   90.00
#
_symmetry.space_group_name_H-M   'P 1'
#
loop_
_entity.id
_entity.type
_entity.pdbx_description
1 polymer ?
#
loop_
_entity_poly.entity_id
_entity_poly.type
_entity_poly.pdbx_seq_one_letter_code
_entity_poly.pdbx_strand_id
1 'polypeptide(L)'
;MDINQDENQQKAVYKDPQVQKDLNTPLQDPSGVGDENDKFLHLVMQLVEDGKIELHTPSTLINTEVYDKLDSEKKGKADYEAINLLSAVREMKDLFDAGYKNTYQMENLVERVKNMKERIEDEKGDIFII
;
A
#
# COMPACT_ATOMS: atom_id res chain seq x y z
N MET A 1 -3.95 30.30 -54.11
CA MET A 1 -4.08 30.69 -52.69
C MET A 1 -5.53 30.46 -52.35
N ASP A 2 -5.79 29.53 -51.44
CA ASP A 2 -6.93 29.57 -50.51
C ASP A 2 -6.73 28.38 -49.56
N ILE A 3 -6.26 28.69 -48.37
CA ILE A 3 -6.04 27.75 -47.27
C ILE A 3 -7.20 28.01 -46.31
N ASN A 4 -8.30 27.28 -46.46
CA ASN A 4 -9.31 27.23 -45.40
C ASN A 4 -8.92 26.07 -44.47
N GLN A 5 -8.25 26.46 -43.39
CA GLN A 5 -7.99 25.64 -42.22
C GLN A 5 -9.28 25.58 -41.41
N ASP A 6 -9.97 24.43 -41.45
CA ASP A 6 -11.00 24.11 -40.48
C ASP A 6 -10.59 22.84 -39.73
N GLU A 7 -10.84 22.90 -38.42
CA GLU A 7 -10.94 21.77 -37.49
C GLU A 7 -9.64 21.09 -37.04
N ASN A 8 -8.87 21.80 -36.20
CA ASN A 8 -8.18 21.11 -35.11
C ASN A 8 -8.11 21.98 -33.85
N GLN A 9 -9.28 22.36 -33.32
CA GLN A 9 -9.38 22.86 -31.96
C GLN A 9 -9.29 21.67 -31.00
N GLN A 10 -8.09 21.12 -30.84
CA GLN A 10 -7.75 20.39 -29.63
C GLN A 10 -7.96 21.37 -28.48
N LYS A 11 -9.06 21.19 -27.73
CA LYS A 11 -9.30 21.88 -26.47
C LYS A 11 -8.11 21.56 -25.58
N ALA A 12 -7.13 22.44 -25.55
CA ALA A 12 -6.11 22.44 -24.52
C ALA A 12 -6.88 22.55 -23.21
N VAL A 13 -6.96 21.44 -22.47
CA VAL A 13 -7.54 21.44 -21.13
C VAL A 13 -6.59 22.29 -20.30
N TYR A 14 -6.88 23.59 -20.22
CA TYR A 14 -6.20 24.48 -19.31
C TYR A 14 -6.62 24.06 -17.91
N LYS A 15 -5.85 23.15 -17.31
CA LYS A 15 -6.02 22.79 -15.91
C LYS A 15 -5.47 23.96 -15.12
N ASP A 16 -6.39 24.78 -14.60
CA ASP A 16 -6.07 25.77 -13.58
C ASP A 16 -5.10 25.14 -12.56
N PRO A 17 -3.91 25.73 -12.31
CA PRO A 17 -2.93 25.21 -11.36
C PRO A 17 -3.54 24.91 -9.98
N GLN A 18 -4.57 25.66 -9.57
CA GLN A 18 -5.27 25.41 -8.32
C GLN A 18 -6.10 24.12 -8.40
N VAL A 19 -6.85 23.91 -9.48
CA VAL A 19 -7.60 22.66 -9.71
C VAL A 19 -6.64 21.47 -9.78
N GLN A 20 -5.47 21.62 -10.40
CA GLN A 20 -4.49 20.54 -10.48
C GLN A 20 -3.87 20.22 -9.12
N LYS A 21 -3.65 21.23 -8.28
CA LYS A 21 -3.18 21.07 -6.90
C LYS A 21 -4.23 20.39 -6.03
N ASP A 22 -5.49 20.77 -6.17
CA ASP A 22 -6.60 20.20 -5.41
C ASP A 22 -6.84 18.74 -5.79
N LEU A 23 -6.71 18.38 -7.08
CA LEU A 23 -6.79 17.00 -7.55
C LEU A 23 -5.63 16.11 -7.08
N ASN A 24 -4.46 16.69 -6.83
CA ASN A 24 -3.29 15.96 -6.34
C ASN A 24 -3.24 15.86 -4.81
N THR A 25 -4.21 16.46 -4.10
CA THR A 25 -4.29 16.39 -2.65
C THR A 25 -5.27 15.27 -2.28
N PRO A 26 -4.82 14.19 -1.63
CA PRO A 26 -5.73 13.13 -1.21
C PRO A 26 -6.78 13.67 -0.23
N LEU A 27 -8.01 13.19 -0.36
CA LEU A 27 -9.10 13.53 0.54
C LEU A 27 -8.73 13.05 1.95
N GLN A 28 -8.71 13.99 2.90
CA GLN A 28 -8.53 13.69 4.32
C GLN A 28 -9.85 13.19 4.91
N ASP A 29 -9.77 12.16 5.76
CA ASP A 29 -10.88 11.82 6.64
C ASP A 29 -10.70 12.61 7.95
N PRO A 30 -11.61 13.54 8.30
CA PRO A 30 -11.53 14.28 9.56
C PRO A 30 -11.74 13.43 10.82
N SER A 31 -12.23 12.19 10.68
CA SER A 31 -12.30 11.19 11.75
C SER A 31 -11.00 10.38 11.92
N GLY A 32 -10.05 10.50 10.97
CA GLY A 32 -8.78 9.79 10.98
C GLY A 32 -8.91 8.32 10.60
N VAL A 33 -7.78 7.64 10.49
CA VAL A 33 -7.76 6.18 10.41
C VAL A 33 -8.27 5.67 11.77
N GLY A 34 -9.34 4.87 11.82
CA GLY A 34 -9.88 4.41 13.11
C GLY A 34 -8.80 3.82 14.03
N ASP A 35 -8.94 3.95 15.35
CA ASP A 35 -7.90 3.66 16.36
C ASP A 35 -7.13 2.33 16.15
N GLU A 36 -7.77 1.29 15.63
CA GLU A 36 -7.12 0.00 15.34
C GLU A 36 -6.26 0.03 14.08
N ASN A 37 -6.71 0.70 13.03
CA ASN A 37 -5.99 0.83 11.77
C ASN A 37 -4.78 1.77 11.96
N ASP A 38 -4.90 2.81 12.79
CA ASP A 38 -3.77 3.67 13.14
C ASP A 38 -2.69 2.90 13.92
N LYS A 39 -3.08 2.07 14.89
CA LYS A 39 -2.14 1.18 15.61
C LYS A 39 -1.44 0.21 14.67
N PHE A 40 -2.19 -0.39 13.74
CA PHE A 40 -1.61 -1.31 12.76
C PHE A 40 -0.61 -0.60 11.85
N LEU A 41 -0.97 0.57 11.31
CA LEU A 41 -0.06 1.38 10.51
C LEU A 41 1.23 1.69 11.26
N HIS A 42 1.13 2.18 12.50
CA HIS A 42 2.30 2.50 13.32
C HIS A 42 3.15 1.25 13.63
N LEU A 43 2.54 0.10 13.89
CA LEU A 43 3.24 -1.16 14.08
C LEU A 43 4.08 -1.52 12.84
N VAL A 44 3.46 -1.50 11.65
CA VAL A 44 4.16 -1.85 10.41
C VAL A 44 5.30 -0.86 10.12
N MET A 45 5.06 0.45 10.30
CA MET A 45 6.10 1.46 10.11
C MET A 45 7.26 1.27 11.09
N GLN A 46 6.97 0.97 12.36
CA GLN A 46 8.00 0.70 13.35
C GLN A 46 8.83 -0.54 12.99
N LEU A 47 8.21 -1.62 12.49
CA LEU A 47 8.94 -2.81 12.04
C LEU A 47 9.88 -2.52 10.85
N VAL A 48 9.49 -1.58 9.98
CA VAL A 48 10.35 -1.08 8.89
C VAL A 48 11.49 -0.23 9.43
N GLU A 49 11.21 0.70 10.35
CA GLU A 49 12.22 1.56 10.98
C GLU A 49 13.25 0.78 11.80
N ASP A 50 12.80 -0.26 12.52
CA ASP A 50 13.63 -1.18 13.29
C ASP A 50 14.49 -2.11 12.39
N GLY A 51 14.28 -2.09 11.07
CA GLY A 51 14.96 -2.95 10.10
C GLY A 51 14.53 -4.42 10.18
N LYS A 52 13.43 -4.73 10.87
CA LYS A 52 12.85 -6.09 10.91
C LYS A 52 12.14 -6.43 9.61
N ILE A 53 11.57 -5.43 8.94
CA ILE A 53 11.03 -5.55 7.59
C ILE A 53 11.92 -4.74 6.66
N GLU A 54 12.59 -5.43 5.74
CA GLU A 54 13.31 -4.81 4.65
C GLU A 54 12.38 -4.71 3.43
N LEU A 55 12.11 -3.49 2.98
CA LEU A 55 11.16 -3.19 1.89
C LEU A 55 11.51 -3.80 0.53
N HIS A 56 12.70 -4.39 0.39
CA HIS A 56 13.17 -5.05 -0.84
C HIS A 56 13.45 -6.55 -0.65
N THR A 57 13.19 -7.10 0.54
CA THR A 57 13.52 -8.48 0.90
C THR A 57 12.26 -9.17 1.44
N PRO A 58 11.40 -9.77 0.60
CA PRO A 58 10.12 -10.36 1.04
C PRO A 58 10.23 -11.39 2.17
N SER A 59 11.35 -12.11 2.25
CA SER A 59 11.58 -13.09 3.31
C SER A 59 11.62 -12.49 4.71
N THR A 60 11.87 -11.18 4.87
CA THR A 60 11.84 -10.54 6.19
C THR A 60 10.43 -10.36 6.76
N LEU A 61 9.39 -10.48 5.92
CA LEU A 61 8.00 -10.51 6.39
C LEU A 61 7.62 -11.87 7.00
N ILE A 62 8.39 -12.93 6.74
CA ILE A 62 8.01 -14.30 7.06
C ILE A 62 8.45 -14.67 8.48
N ASN A 63 7.51 -15.15 9.28
CA ASN A 63 7.76 -15.85 10.52
C ASN A 63 8.35 -17.25 10.20
N THR A 64 9.67 -17.37 10.27
CA THR A 64 10.40 -18.60 9.91
C THR A 64 9.95 -19.81 10.74
N GLU A 65 9.61 -19.63 12.03
CA GLU A 65 9.17 -20.73 12.89
C GLU A 65 7.85 -21.35 12.47
N VAL A 66 6.95 -20.55 11.89
CA VAL A 66 5.68 -21.00 11.33
C VAL A 66 5.89 -21.53 9.93
N TYR A 67 6.63 -20.79 9.10
CA TYR A 67 6.95 -21.16 7.72
C TYR A 67 7.60 -22.54 7.64
N ASP A 68 8.56 -22.86 8.50
CA ASP A 68 9.30 -24.11 8.44
C ASP A 68 8.43 -25.35 8.63
N LYS A 69 7.29 -25.20 9.31
CA LYS A 69 6.32 -26.27 9.57
C LYS A 69 5.37 -26.51 8.38
N LEU A 70 5.39 -25.64 7.37
CA LEU A 70 4.54 -25.77 6.19
C LEU A 70 5.08 -26.81 5.21
N ASP A 71 4.16 -27.44 4.48
CA ASP A 71 4.51 -28.24 3.31
C ASP A 71 5.00 -27.35 2.15
N SER A 72 5.67 -27.95 1.16
CA SER A 72 6.29 -27.24 0.05
C SER A 72 5.30 -26.41 -0.79
N GLU A 73 4.04 -26.86 -0.91
CA GLU A 73 3.03 -26.13 -1.66
C GLU A 73 2.64 -24.84 -0.93
N LYS A 74 2.40 -24.94 0.38
CA LYS A 74 2.07 -23.80 1.24
C LYS A 74 3.23 -22.81 1.34
N LYS A 75 4.47 -23.29 1.39
CA LYS A 75 5.68 -22.46 1.33
C LYS A 75 5.75 -21.64 0.04
N GLY A 76 5.58 -22.28 -1.12
CA GLY A 76 5.58 -21.55 -2.40
C GLY A 76 4.48 -20.48 -2.50
N LYS A 77 3.28 -20.78 -1.96
CA LYS A 77 2.19 -19.79 -1.87
C LYS A 77 2.54 -18.65 -0.91
N ALA A 78 3.16 -18.93 0.23
CA ALA A 78 3.59 -17.92 1.17
C ALA A 78 4.62 -16.97 0.56
N ASP A 79 5.61 -17.51 -0.16
CA ASP A 79 6.65 -16.71 -0.82
C ASP A 79 6.04 -15.76 -1.86
N TYR A 80 5.10 -16.25 -2.67
CA TYR A 80 4.39 -15.45 -3.66
C TYR A 80 3.61 -14.30 -3.00
N GLU A 81 2.89 -14.61 -1.93
CA GLU A 81 2.08 -13.59 -1.26
C GLU A 81 2.91 -12.59 -0.45
N ALA A 82 4.06 -12.99 0.08
CA ALA A 82 5.01 -12.08 0.73
C ALA A 82 5.43 -10.95 -0.21
N ILE A 83 5.62 -11.24 -1.51
CA ILE A 83 5.93 -10.23 -2.53
C ILE A 83 4.79 -9.23 -2.69
N ASN A 84 3.56 -9.70 -2.74
CA ASN A 84 2.37 -8.86 -2.87
C ASN A 84 2.20 -7.98 -1.63
N LEU A 85 2.35 -8.58 -0.45
CA LEU A 85 2.22 -7.91 0.84
C LEU A 85 3.29 -6.82 1.01
N LEU A 86 4.56 -7.13 0.71
CA LEU A 86 5.66 -6.16 0.76
C LEU A 86 5.44 -4.98 -0.21
N SER A 87 4.80 -5.23 -1.35
CA SER A 87 4.47 -4.17 -2.31
C SER A 87 3.44 -3.19 -1.74
N ALA A 88 2.43 -3.69 -1.04
CA ALA A 88 1.46 -2.84 -0.35
C ALA A 88 2.10 -2.11 0.86
N VAL A 89 2.99 -2.77 1.61
CA VAL A 89 3.73 -2.14 2.71
C VAL A 89 4.63 -1.00 2.22
N ARG A 90 5.27 -1.15 1.05
CA ARG A 90 6.03 -0.07 0.40
C ARG A 90 5.14 1.12 0.07
N GLU A 91 3.98 0.88 -0.54
CA GLU A 91 3.03 1.95 -0.84
C GLU A 91 2.55 2.67 0.43
N MET A 92 2.36 1.95 1.54
CA MET A 92 2.05 2.56 2.85
C MET A 92 3.21 3.44 3.32
N LYS A 93 4.46 2.96 3.21
CA LYS A 93 5.63 3.75 3.61
C LYS A 93 5.77 5.02 2.79
N ASP A 94 5.58 4.94 1.47
CA ASP A 94 5.66 6.10 0.57
C ASP A 94 4.62 7.17 0.95
N LEU A 95 3.37 6.76 1.23
CA LEU A 95 2.32 7.67 1.68
C LEU A 95 2.58 8.23 3.08
N PHE A 96 3.11 7.41 4.00
CA PHE A 96 3.45 7.81 5.35
C PHE A 96 4.55 8.90 5.34
N ASP A 97 5.62 8.68 4.57
CA ASP A 97 6.73 9.61 4.42
C ASP A 97 6.32 10.91 3.73
N ALA A 98 5.36 10.84 2.81
CA ALA A 98 4.77 12.01 2.18
C ALA A 98 3.79 12.78 3.10
N GLY A 99 3.54 12.29 4.32
CA GLY A 99 2.66 12.92 5.31
C GLY A 99 1.17 12.66 5.11
N TYR A 100 0.79 11.70 4.25
CA TYR A 100 -0.59 11.38 3.89
C TYR A 100 -1.25 10.33 4.81
N LYS A 101 -0.86 10.31 6.09
CA LYS A 101 -1.32 9.30 7.07
C LYS A 101 -2.82 9.29 7.35
N ASN A 102 -3.50 10.44 7.30
CA ASN A 102 -4.93 10.57 7.64
C ASN A 102 -5.82 10.69 6.39
N THR A 103 -5.49 9.95 5.34
CA THR A 103 -6.20 10.01 4.06
C THR A 103 -6.97 8.72 3.82
N TYR A 104 -8.09 8.80 3.08
CA TYR A 104 -8.81 7.60 2.67
C TYR A 104 -7.94 6.61 1.90
N GLN A 105 -6.94 7.12 1.17
CA GLN A 105 -5.99 6.27 0.47
C GLN A 105 -5.15 5.44 1.44
N MET A 106 -4.64 6.04 2.52
CA MET A 106 -3.91 5.32 3.55
C MET A 106 -4.79 4.28 4.25
N GLU A 107 -6.02 4.66 4.62
CA GLU A 107 -6.95 3.76 5.30
C GLU A 107 -7.28 2.53 4.45
N ASN A 108 -7.67 2.73 3.19
CA ASN A 108 -7.95 1.63 2.26
C ASN A 108 -6.72 0.71 2.08
N LEU A 109 -5.52 1.28 2.12
CA LEU A 109 -4.29 0.51 1.98
C LEU A 109 -3.98 -0.31 3.24
N VAL A 110 -4.18 0.26 4.43
CA VAL A 110 -4.10 -0.45 5.71
C VAL A 110 -5.08 -1.63 5.74
N GLU A 111 -6.34 -1.40 5.37
CA GLU A 111 -7.35 -2.47 5.29
C GLU A 111 -6.95 -3.55 4.29
N ARG A 112 -6.44 -3.15 3.12
CA ARG A 112 -5.94 -4.11 2.12
C ARG A 112 -4.83 -4.99 2.67
N VAL A 113 -3.86 -4.42 3.40
CA VAL A 113 -2.76 -5.19 4.01
C VAL A 113 -3.30 -6.16 5.06
N LYS A 114 -4.20 -5.73 5.94
CA LYS A 114 -4.86 -6.60 6.94
C LYS A 114 -5.61 -7.76 6.28
N ASN A 115 -6.45 -7.45 5.29
CA ASN A 115 -7.21 -8.46 4.55
C ASN A 115 -6.30 -9.45 3.80
N MET A 116 -5.18 -8.98 3.25
CA MET A 116 -4.19 -9.85 2.60
C MET A 116 -3.56 -10.80 3.62
N LYS A 117 -3.13 -10.29 4.77
CA LYS A 117 -2.59 -11.08 5.89
C LYS A 117 -3.58 -12.16 6.32
N GLU A 118 -4.79 -11.76 6.71
CA GLU A 118 -5.81 -12.67 7.25
C GLU A 118 -6.15 -13.81 6.28
N ARG A 119 -6.36 -13.49 5.00
CA ARG A 119 -6.65 -14.50 3.97
C ARG A 119 -5.58 -15.58 3.87
N ILE A 120 -4.32 -15.23 4.11
CA ILE A 120 -3.20 -16.17 3.98
C ILE A 120 -3.06 -17.00 5.25
N GLU A 121 -3.25 -16.37 6.40
CA GLU A 121 -3.09 -17.02 7.71
C GLU A 121 -4.23 -17.96 8.05
N ASP A 122 -5.46 -17.69 7.59
CA ASP A 122 -6.59 -18.61 7.69
C ASP A 122 -6.27 -19.99 7.09
N GLU A 123 -5.42 -20.04 6.06
CA GLU A 123 -5.02 -21.27 5.39
C GLU A 123 -3.72 -21.88 5.94
N LYS A 124 -2.85 -21.08 6.56
CA LYS A 124 -1.43 -21.42 6.77
C LYS A 124 -0.90 -21.13 8.18
N GLY A 125 -1.69 -20.57 9.08
CA GLY A 125 -1.24 -20.08 10.39
C GLY A 125 -0.53 -18.73 10.29
N ASP A 126 -0.16 -18.17 11.45
CA ASP A 126 0.41 -16.82 11.65
C ASP A 126 1.81 -16.67 11.02
N ILE A 127 1.84 -16.55 9.69
CA ILE A 127 3.05 -16.67 8.87
C ILE A 127 3.76 -15.34 8.65
N PHE A 128 3.09 -14.21 8.88
CA PHE A 128 3.67 -12.89 8.72
C PHE A 128 3.92 -12.23 10.08
N ILE A 129 4.99 -11.42 10.17
CA ILE A 129 5.38 -10.75 11.43
C ILE A 129 4.66 -9.42 11.69
N ILE A 130 3.75 -9.03 10.79
CA ILE A 130 2.94 -7.80 10.86
C ILE A 130 1.56 -8.10 11.38
#